data_AF-A0A8C0JU86-F1
#
_entry.id   AF-A0A8C0JU86-F1
#
_cell.length_a   1.000
_cell.length_b   1.000
_cell.length_c   1.000
_cell.angle_alpha   90.00
_cell.angle_beta   90.00
_cell.angle_gamma   90.00
#
_symmetry.space_group_name_H-M   'P 1'
#
loop_
_entity.id
_entity.type
_entity.pdbx_description
1 polymer ?
#
loop_
_entity_poly.entity_id
_entity_poly.type
_entity_poly.pdbx_seq_one_letter_code
_entity_poly.pdbx_strand_id
1 'polypeptide(L)'
;MQAPGGPSLGLTCVLILIFTVLLQSLCVAVTYMYFTRELKQMQDKYSQSGIACFLKEDDIPWDPSDEESMNNPCWQVKWQLRQFVRKMILKTYEETIPTAPEKQLNIPYVVSDRGSQRVAAHITGTSRRSMFPIPSSKNDKALGHKINSWDSTRKGHSFLNNLHLRNGELVIHQRGFYYIYSQTYFRFQEPEEIPTGQNRKRNKQMVQYIYKHTSYPDPILLMKSARNSCWSKDSEYGLYSIYQGGIFELKENDRIFVSVSNEQLIDMDQEASFFGAFLIG
;
A
#
# COMPACT_ATOMS: atom_id res chain seq x y z
N MET A 1 49.63 -52.06 -52.55
CA MET A 1 48.77 -51.94 -51.36
C MET A 1 48.11 -50.56 -51.43
N GLN A 2 46.83 -50.51 -51.79
CA GLN A 2 46.06 -49.26 -51.83
C GLN A 2 45.79 -48.79 -50.40
N ALA A 3 46.20 -47.57 -50.08
CA ALA A 3 45.84 -46.90 -48.83
C ALA A 3 44.32 -46.60 -48.84
N PRO A 4 43.61 -46.78 -47.71
CA PRO A 4 42.18 -46.51 -47.67
C PRO A 4 41.95 -45.00 -47.81
N GLY A 5 41.13 -44.62 -48.80
CA GLY A 5 40.75 -43.22 -49.04
C GLY A 5 40.05 -42.64 -47.81
N GLY A 6 40.56 -41.51 -47.32
CA GLY A 6 39.96 -40.77 -46.22
C GLY A 6 38.55 -40.27 -46.56
N PRO A 7 37.70 -40.06 -45.54
CA PRO A 7 36.33 -39.61 -45.76
C PRO A 7 36.31 -38.26 -46.51
N SER A 8 35.36 -38.11 -47.44
CA SER A 8 35.20 -36.88 -48.21
C SER A 8 34.88 -35.69 -47.30
N LEU A 9 35.39 -34.50 -47.65
CA LEU A 9 35.24 -33.27 -46.87
C LEU A 9 33.77 -32.97 -46.50
N GLY A 10 32.83 -33.29 -47.41
CA GLY A 10 31.39 -33.15 -47.20
C GLY A 10 30.84 -34.10 -46.13
N LEU A 11 31.33 -35.33 -46.06
CA LEU A 11 30.94 -36.29 -45.03
C LEU A 11 31.39 -35.80 -43.64
N THR A 12 32.59 -35.24 -43.54
CA THR A 12 33.11 -34.68 -42.28
C THR A 12 32.30 -33.49 -41.80
N CYS A 13 31.90 -32.58 -42.70
CA CYS A 13 31.04 -31.44 -42.35
C CYS A 13 29.65 -31.89 -41.86
N VAL A 14 29.04 -32.88 -42.52
CA VAL A 14 27.75 -33.43 -42.11
C VAL A 14 27.84 -34.07 -40.72
N LEU A 15 28.89 -34.83 -40.45
CA LEU A 15 29.11 -35.44 -39.13
C LEU A 15 29.30 -34.41 -38.02
N ILE A 16 30.02 -33.30 -38.31
CA ILE A 16 30.18 -32.20 -37.34
C ILE A 16 28.83 -31.52 -37.07
N LEU A 17 28.03 -31.24 -38.10
CA LEU A 17 26.71 -30.63 -37.91
C LEU A 17 25.80 -31.53 -37.07
N ILE A 18 25.74 -32.83 -37.36
CA ILE A 18 24.97 -33.81 -36.57
C ILE A 18 25.44 -33.80 -35.11
N PHE A 19 26.76 -33.84 -34.87
CA PHE A 19 27.31 -33.81 -33.52
C PHE A 19 26.93 -32.53 -32.77
N THR A 20 27.01 -31.36 -33.42
CA THR A 20 26.63 -30.08 -32.79
C THR A 20 25.15 -30.02 -32.43
N VAL A 21 24.27 -30.52 -33.30
CA VAL A 21 22.82 -30.56 -33.03
C VAL A 21 22.49 -31.51 -31.88
N LEU A 22 23.13 -32.68 -31.84
CA LEU A 22 22.96 -33.63 -30.74
C LEU A 22 23.44 -33.05 -29.40
N LEU A 23 24.60 -32.37 -29.41
CA LEU A 23 25.15 -31.73 -28.21
C LEU A 23 24.24 -30.58 -27.73
N GLN A 24 23.74 -29.75 -28.64
CA GLN A 24 22.79 -28.68 -28.31
C GLN A 24 21.50 -29.23 -27.72
N SER A 25 20.93 -30.28 -28.32
CA SER A 25 19.72 -30.94 -27.82
C SER A 25 19.91 -31.48 -26.39
N LEU A 26 21.04 -32.13 -26.13
CA LEU A 26 21.39 -32.62 -24.80
C LEU A 26 21.53 -31.47 -23.77
N CYS A 27 22.22 -30.39 -24.14
CA CYS A 27 22.36 -29.22 -23.27
C CYS A 27 21.00 -28.58 -22.93
N VAL A 28 20.11 -28.45 -23.92
CA VAL A 28 18.76 -27.91 -23.71
C VAL A 28 17.94 -28.82 -22.79
N ALA A 29 18.00 -30.14 -22.98
CA ALA A 29 17.29 -31.09 -22.12
C ALA A 29 17.76 -31.02 -20.66
N VAL A 30 19.08 -30.98 -20.44
CA VAL A 30 19.67 -30.89 -19.08
C VAL A 30 19.30 -29.57 -18.41
N THR A 31 19.41 -28.45 -19.13
CA THR A 31 19.06 -27.12 -18.59
C THR A 31 17.57 -27.00 -18.31
N TYR A 32 16.70 -27.54 -19.17
CA TYR A 32 15.26 -27.62 -18.94
C TYR A 32 14.96 -28.42 -17.67
N MET A 33 15.51 -29.62 -17.52
CA MET A 33 15.30 -30.44 -16.32
C MET A 33 15.79 -29.76 -15.04
N TYR A 34 16.96 -29.11 -15.08
CA TYR A 34 17.50 -28.35 -13.96
C TYR A 34 16.56 -27.19 -13.57
N PHE A 35 16.14 -26.41 -14.56
CA PHE A 35 15.27 -25.25 -14.33
C PHE A 35 13.89 -25.66 -13.82
N THR A 36 13.28 -26.71 -14.38
CA THR A 36 12.01 -27.25 -13.87
C THR A 36 12.13 -27.74 -12.44
N ARG A 37 13.27 -28.34 -12.07
CA ARG A 37 13.52 -28.81 -10.70
C ARG A 37 13.63 -27.64 -9.71
N GLU A 38 14.38 -26.59 -10.05
CA GLU A 38 14.51 -25.38 -9.23
C GLU A 38 13.18 -24.63 -9.12
N LEU A 39 12.42 -24.50 -10.21
CA LEU A 39 11.08 -23.91 -10.19
C LEU A 39 10.13 -24.68 -9.26
N LYS A 40 10.17 -26.02 -9.32
CA LYS A 40 9.36 -26.87 -8.44
C LYS A 40 9.77 -26.70 -6.98
N GLN A 41 11.07 -26.63 -6.70
CA GLN A 41 11.58 -26.36 -5.35
C GLN A 41 11.18 -24.98 -4.83
N MET A 42 11.18 -23.95 -5.68
CA MET A 42 10.65 -22.63 -5.34
C MET A 42 9.15 -22.71 -5.02
N GLN A 43 8.35 -23.36 -5.85
CA GLN A 43 6.92 -23.54 -5.63
C GLN A 43 6.62 -24.29 -4.33
N ASP A 44 7.37 -25.34 -4.02
CA ASP A 44 7.24 -26.09 -2.77
C ASP A 44 7.59 -25.21 -1.55
N LYS A 45 8.65 -24.39 -1.63
CA LYS A 45 9.01 -23.43 -0.56
C LYS A 45 7.98 -22.31 -0.39
N TYR A 46 7.39 -21.82 -1.48
CA TYR A 46 6.33 -20.80 -1.44
C TYR A 46 5.03 -21.37 -0.88
N SER A 47 4.66 -22.61 -1.22
CA SER A 47 3.47 -23.29 -0.70
C SER A 47 3.63 -23.74 0.76
N GLN A 48 4.85 -24.03 1.21
CA GLN A 48 5.18 -24.35 2.60
C GLN A 48 5.18 -23.12 3.52
N SER A 49 5.26 -21.89 2.97
CA SER A 49 5.04 -20.67 3.74
C SER A 49 3.56 -20.61 4.16
N GLY A 50 3.29 -20.52 5.46
CA GLY A 50 1.94 -20.61 6.06
C GLY A 50 0.90 -19.56 5.63
N ILE A 51 1.21 -18.79 4.59
CA ILE A 51 0.35 -17.80 3.94
C ILE A 51 -0.21 -18.26 2.59
N ALA A 52 0.16 -19.45 2.09
CA ALA A 52 -0.31 -19.96 0.80
C ALA A 52 -1.85 -19.99 0.68
N CYS A 53 -2.54 -20.23 1.79
CA CYS A 53 -4.01 -20.19 1.87
C CYS A 53 -4.62 -18.79 1.72
N PHE A 54 -3.86 -17.71 1.91
CA PHE A 54 -4.32 -16.33 1.80
C PHE A 54 -4.05 -15.69 0.44
N LEU A 55 -3.10 -16.25 -0.32
CA LEU A 55 -2.69 -15.72 -1.63
C LEU A 55 -3.47 -16.31 -2.80
N LYS A 56 -4.28 -17.35 -2.55
CA LYS A 56 -5.15 -17.92 -3.58
C LYS A 56 -6.42 -17.06 -3.69
N GLU A 57 -6.44 -16.20 -4.70
CA GLU A 57 -7.62 -15.43 -5.12
C GLU A 57 -8.63 -16.39 -5.75
N ASP A 58 -9.48 -16.97 -4.90
CA ASP A 58 -10.73 -17.57 -5.34
C ASP A 58 -11.83 -16.51 -5.17
N ASP A 59 -12.19 -15.84 -6.26
CA ASP A 59 -13.27 -14.84 -6.38
C ASP A 59 -14.68 -15.44 -6.26
N ILE A 60 -14.82 -16.61 -5.63
CA ILE A 60 -16.12 -17.29 -5.53
C ILE A 60 -16.98 -16.58 -4.47
N PRO A 61 -18.15 -16.04 -4.86
CA PRO A 61 -19.10 -15.44 -3.93
C PRO A 61 -19.56 -16.46 -2.88
N TRP A 62 -19.80 -15.97 -1.68
CA TRP A 62 -20.05 -16.78 -0.49
C TRP A 62 -21.46 -17.38 -0.57
N ASP A 63 -21.60 -18.68 -0.80
CA ASP A 63 -22.83 -19.42 -0.56
C ASP A 63 -22.68 -20.31 0.68
N PRO A 64 -23.46 -20.09 1.76
CA PRO A 64 -23.47 -20.95 2.94
C PRO A 64 -23.94 -22.39 2.68
N SER A 65 -24.44 -22.70 1.47
CA SER A 65 -25.02 -24.00 1.12
C SER A 65 -24.10 -24.92 0.30
N ASP A 66 -22.92 -24.44 -0.11
CA ASP A 66 -21.99 -25.21 -0.94
C ASP A 66 -21.08 -26.13 -0.09
N GLU A 67 -21.49 -27.39 0.04
CA GLU A 67 -20.74 -28.47 0.71
C GLU A 67 -19.35 -28.73 0.07
N GLU A 68 -19.17 -28.37 -1.20
CA GLU A 68 -17.89 -28.56 -1.91
C GLU A 68 -16.80 -27.59 -1.45
N SER A 69 -17.18 -26.42 -0.90
CA SER A 69 -16.23 -25.45 -0.34
C SER A 69 -15.69 -25.84 1.05
N MET A 70 -16.39 -26.75 1.75
CA MET A 70 -16.06 -27.18 3.12
C MET A 70 -14.87 -28.14 3.21
N ASN A 71 -14.43 -28.75 2.10
CA ASN A 71 -13.38 -29.78 2.09
C ASN A 71 -11.95 -29.25 1.86
N ASN A 72 -11.74 -27.93 1.76
CA ASN A 72 -10.40 -27.37 1.58
C ASN A 72 -9.71 -27.11 2.93
N PRO A 73 -8.52 -27.69 3.21
CA PRO A 73 -7.77 -27.43 4.45
C PRO A 73 -7.49 -25.95 4.72
N CYS A 74 -7.38 -25.12 3.68
CA CYS A 74 -7.22 -23.67 3.79
C CYS A 74 -8.46 -22.95 4.33
N TRP A 75 -9.65 -23.52 4.13
CA TRP A 75 -10.90 -22.95 4.62
C TRP A 75 -10.93 -22.86 6.15
N GLN A 76 -10.50 -23.92 6.82
CA GLN A 76 -10.52 -23.99 8.28
C GLN A 76 -9.63 -22.90 8.91
N VAL A 77 -8.45 -22.67 8.33
CA VAL A 77 -7.52 -21.61 8.76
C VAL A 77 -8.11 -20.22 8.50
N LYS A 78 -8.69 -19.99 7.31
CA LYS A 78 -9.33 -18.71 6.94
C LYS A 78 -10.54 -18.40 7.83
N TRP A 79 -11.34 -19.42 8.18
CA TRP A 79 -12.51 -19.29 9.06
C TRP A 79 -12.10 -19.01 10.50
N GLN A 80 -11.12 -19.75 11.04
CA GLN A 80 -10.58 -19.52 12.39
C GLN A 80 -10.01 -18.11 12.54
N LEU A 81 -9.28 -17.61 11.52
CA LEU A 81 -8.78 -16.24 11.52
C LEU A 81 -9.93 -15.21 11.54
N ARG A 82 -10.96 -15.39 10.73
CA ARG A 82 -12.15 -14.49 10.74
C ARG A 82 -12.85 -14.49 12.09
N GLN A 83 -13.02 -15.65 12.70
CA GLN A 83 -13.62 -15.75 14.04
C GLN A 83 -12.76 -15.10 15.10
N PHE A 84 -11.44 -15.25 15.01
CA PHE A 84 -10.49 -14.60 15.91
C PHE A 84 -10.55 -13.07 15.76
N VAL A 85 -10.56 -12.55 14.53
CA VAL A 85 -10.72 -11.11 14.26
C VAL A 85 -12.05 -10.60 14.82
N ARG A 86 -13.16 -11.28 14.56
CA ARG A 86 -14.48 -10.93 15.14
C ARG A 86 -14.45 -10.93 16.66
N LYS A 87 -13.85 -11.95 17.28
CA LYS A 87 -13.75 -12.09 18.72
C LYS A 87 -12.87 -11.00 19.34
N MET A 88 -11.76 -10.64 18.69
CA MET A 88 -10.90 -9.54 19.13
C MET A 88 -11.62 -8.20 19.03
N ILE A 89 -12.34 -7.93 17.94
CA ILE A 89 -13.17 -6.72 17.78
C ILE A 89 -14.23 -6.64 18.89
N LEU A 90 -14.95 -7.74 19.15
CA LEU A 90 -15.98 -7.80 20.20
C LEU A 90 -15.39 -7.69 21.61
N LYS A 91 -14.22 -8.27 21.87
CA LYS A 91 -13.57 -8.17 23.17
C LYS A 91 -13.07 -6.76 23.44
N THR A 92 -12.50 -6.08 22.44
CA THR A 92 -12.13 -4.65 22.54
C THR A 92 -13.37 -3.77 22.73
N TYR A 93 -14.51 -4.16 22.16
CA TYR A 93 -15.81 -3.50 22.37
C TYR A 93 -16.35 -3.70 23.80
N GLU A 94 -16.24 -4.90 24.38
CA GLU A 94 -16.64 -5.17 25.77
C GLU A 94 -15.74 -4.49 26.80
N GLU A 95 -14.44 -4.40 26.54
CA GLU A 95 -13.47 -3.73 27.43
C GLU A 95 -13.63 -2.19 27.49
N THR A 96 -14.47 -1.59 26.63
CA THR A 96 -14.64 -0.12 26.52
C THR A 96 -16.00 0.43 26.97
N ILE A 97 -16.85 -0.38 27.64
CA ILE A 97 -18.15 0.08 28.17
C ILE A 97 -18.00 0.62 29.61
N PRO A 98 -18.35 1.90 29.90
CA PRO A 98 -18.57 2.36 31.27
C PRO A 98 -19.87 1.76 31.82
N THR A 99 -19.79 1.16 33.00
CA THR A 99 -20.93 0.64 33.78
C THR A 99 -21.89 1.76 34.17
N ALA A 100 -23.05 1.85 33.51
CA ALA A 100 -24.25 2.49 34.05
C ALA A 100 -25.51 1.82 33.42
N PRO A 101 -26.50 1.38 34.22
CA PRO A 101 -27.67 0.66 33.71
C PRO A 101 -28.87 1.57 33.45
N GLU A 102 -29.91 0.98 32.83
CA GLU A 102 -31.25 1.51 32.49
C GLU A 102 -31.39 2.14 31.09
N LYS A 103 -32.44 1.87 30.30
CA LYS A 103 -33.78 1.33 30.59
C LYS A 103 -34.35 0.76 29.28
N GLN A 104 -35.09 -0.34 29.40
CA GLN A 104 -35.91 -0.88 28.32
C GLN A 104 -36.97 0.15 27.91
N LEU A 105 -37.01 0.51 26.62
CA LEU A 105 -38.21 1.09 26.02
C LEU A 105 -38.38 0.57 24.59
N ASN A 106 -39.60 0.13 24.33
CA ASN A 106 -40.10 -0.58 23.15
C ASN A 106 -39.66 0.03 21.81
N ILE A 107 -39.19 -0.84 20.90
CA ILE A 107 -38.90 -0.55 19.50
C ILE A 107 -40.21 -0.69 18.70
N PRO A 108 -40.76 0.36 18.07
CA PRO A 108 -41.64 0.18 16.93
C PRO A 108 -40.75 -0.16 15.72
N TYR A 109 -41.03 -1.30 15.10
CA TYR A 109 -40.45 -1.72 13.83
C TYR A 109 -40.73 -0.65 12.76
N VAL A 110 -39.77 0.24 12.54
CA VAL A 110 -39.67 1.02 11.29
C VAL A 110 -38.50 0.43 10.52
N VAL A 111 -38.82 -0.49 9.61
CA VAL A 111 -37.94 -0.86 8.52
C VAL A 111 -37.79 0.39 7.65
N SER A 112 -36.81 1.22 8.00
CA SER A 112 -36.27 2.23 7.10
C SER A 112 -35.05 1.61 6.45
N ASP A 113 -35.26 1.10 5.24
CA ASP A 113 -34.19 0.73 4.31
C ASP A 113 -33.44 2.00 3.86
N ARG A 114 -32.77 2.67 4.81
CA ARG A 114 -31.70 3.61 4.51
C ARG A 114 -30.43 2.78 4.48
N GLY A 115 -30.07 2.29 3.30
CA GLY A 115 -28.79 1.61 3.08
C GLY A 115 -27.69 2.36 3.82
N SER A 116 -26.95 1.64 4.67
CA SER A 116 -25.92 2.18 5.57
C SER A 116 -25.14 3.31 4.88
N GLN A 117 -25.24 4.51 5.44
CA GLN A 117 -24.70 5.73 4.84
C GLN A 117 -23.19 5.55 4.68
N ARG A 118 -22.71 5.35 3.44
CA ARG A 118 -21.28 5.06 3.19
C ARG A 118 -20.41 6.18 3.76
N VAL A 119 -19.42 5.84 4.58
CA VAL A 119 -18.52 6.81 5.20
C VAL A 119 -17.12 6.61 4.65
N ALA A 120 -16.74 7.45 3.69
CA ALA A 120 -15.45 7.36 3.02
C ALA A 120 -15.05 8.67 2.34
N ALA A 121 -13.75 8.88 2.23
CA ALA A 121 -13.13 10.00 1.55
C ALA A 121 -11.88 9.55 0.78
N HIS A 122 -11.70 10.11 -0.40
CA HIS A 122 -10.46 10.07 -1.16
C HIS A 122 -10.24 11.47 -1.75
N ILE A 123 -9.14 12.13 -1.38
CA ILE A 123 -8.78 13.45 -1.86
C ILE A 123 -7.38 13.39 -2.48
N THR A 124 -7.18 14.12 -3.57
CA THR A 124 -5.97 14.04 -4.40
C THR A 124 -5.24 15.38 -4.41
N GLY A 125 -3.99 15.40 -4.86
CA GLY A 125 -3.27 16.67 -5.03
C GLY A 125 -3.88 17.57 -6.11
N THR A 126 -3.54 18.85 -6.09
CA THR A 126 -3.92 19.80 -7.14
C THR A 126 -2.71 20.20 -7.99
N SER A 127 -2.69 19.80 -9.26
CA SER A 127 -1.60 20.08 -10.21
C SER A 127 -1.46 21.57 -10.58
N ARG A 128 -2.45 22.42 -10.24
CA ARG A 128 -2.34 23.87 -10.45
C ARG A 128 -1.22 24.40 -9.57
N ARG A 129 -0.05 24.70 -10.18
CA ARG A 129 1.14 25.35 -9.59
C ARG A 129 0.85 25.81 -8.17
N SER A 130 1.05 24.93 -7.19
CA SER A 130 0.72 25.25 -5.81
C SER A 130 1.69 26.34 -5.39
N MET A 131 1.23 27.58 -5.46
CA MET A 131 1.80 28.66 -4.67
C MET A 131 1.56 28.19 -3.24
N PHE A 132 2.56 27.53 -2.65
CA PHE A 132 2.48 27.08 -1.28
C PHE A 132 2.11 28.31 -0.46
N PRO A 133 0.93 28.31 0.20
CA PRO A 133 0.56 29.46 0.99
C PRO A 133 1.63 29.67 2.06
N ILE A 134 1.96 30.94 2.30
CA ILE A 134 2.88 31.43 3.33
C ILE A 134 2.66 30.61 4.61
N PRO A 135 3.73 30.14 5.29
CA PRO A 135 3.61 29.24 6.44
C PRO A 135 2.62 29.80 7.46
N SER A 136 1.45 29.19 7.54
CA SER A 136 0.42 29.58 8.50
C SER A 136 0.81 29.08 9.88
N SER A 137 1.21 30.04 10.73
CA SER A 137 1.42 29.98 12.19
C SER A 137 2.29 28.84 12.75
N LYS A 138 3.45 29.27 13.28
CA LYS A 138 4.52 28.58 14.00
C LYS A 138 4.17 27.77 15.27
N ASN A 139 2.93 27.29 15.46
CA ASN A 139 2.52 26.66 16.72
C ASN A 139 2.03 25.20 16.60
N ASP A 140 2.23 24.52 15.48
CA ASP A 140 1.94 23.08 15.40
C ASP A 140 3.15 22.27 15.86
N LYS A 141 3.01 21.48 16.95
CA LYS A 141 4.03 20.52 17.40
C LYS A 141 4.22 19.33 16.45
N ALA A 142 3.48 19.30 15.34
CA ALA A 142 3.61 18.28 14.31
C ALA A 142 4.95 18.42 13.57
N LEU A 143 5.56 17.28 13.24
CA LEU A 143 6.79 17.24 12.45
C LEU A 143 6.46 17.43 10.97
N GLY A 144 7.35 18.09 10.23
CA GLY A 144 7.18 18.36 8.80
C GLY A 144 6.26 19.56 8.53
N HIS A 145 5.79 19.64 7.28
CA HIS A 145 4.86 20.65 6.82
C HIS A 145 3.53 19.98 6.42
N LYS A 146 2.43 20.50 6.97
CA LYS A 146 1.08 20.00 6.70
C LYS A 146 0.69 20.29 5.24
N ILE A 147 0.27 19.26 4.52
CA ILE A 147 -0.26 19.41 3.16
C ILE A 147 -1.68 19.96 3.25
N ASN A 148 -1.90 21.15 2.69
CA ASN A 148 -3.19 21.85 2.71
C ASN A 148 -3.85 21.98 1.33
N SER A 149 -3.17 21.59 0.27
CA SER A 149 -3.57 21.76 -1.14
C SER A 149 -4.31 20.56 -1.72
N TRP A 150 -5.00 19.79 -0.89
CA TRP A 150 -5.83 18.67 -1.33
C TRP A 150 -7.08 19.15 -2.09
N ASP A 151 -7.39 18.50 -3.21
CA ASP A 151 -8.62 18.69 -3.96
C ASP A 151 -9.79 17.95 -3.33
N SER A 152 -10.85 18.68 -3.02
CA SER A 152 -12.13 18.15 -2.56
C SER A 152 -13.26 18.32 -3.57
N THR A 153 -12.98 18.87 -4.76
CA THR A 153 -13.99 19.02 -5.80
C THR A 153 -14.44 17.64 -6.25
N ARG A 154 -15.76 17.39 -6.26
CA ARG A 154 -16.36 16.10 -6.67
C ARG A 154 -16.22 15.82 -8.18
N LYS A 155 -15.17 16.30 -8.83
CA LYS A 155 -14.92 16.16 -10.26
C LYS A 155 -13.71 15.25 -10.45
N GLY A 156 -13.94 14.00 -10.86
CA GLY A 156 -12.88 13.06 -11.21
C GLY A 156 -12.50 12.09 -10.08
N HIS A 157 -11.22 12.07 -9.71
CA HIS A 157 -10.61 11.05 -8.85
C HIS A 157 -10.88 11.23 -7.34
N SER A 158 -11.42 12.37 -6.91
CA SER A 158 -11.67 12.68 -5.50
C SER A 158 -13.16 12.71 -5.13
N PHE A 159 -13.46 12.28 -3.90
CA PHE A 159 -14.80 12.32 -3.32
C PHE A 159 -14.79 12.44 -1.80
N LEU A 160 -15.88 12.97 -1.25
CA LEU A 160 -16.14 13.09 0.17
C LEU A 160 -17.57 12.64 0.46
N ASN A 161 -17.72 11.64 1.33
CA ASN A 161 -19.00 11.09 1.74
C ASN A 161 -19.03 10.86 3.27
N ASN A 162 -19.87 11.62 3.98
CA ASN A 162 -19.93 11.66 5.46
C ASN A 162 -18.59 12.00 6.13
N LEU A 163 -17.73 12.73 5.41
CA LEU A 163 -16.55 13.45 5.90
C LEU A 163 -16.49 14.77 5.14
N HIS A 164 -15.76 15.76 5.66
CA HIS A 164 -15.46 16.97 4.91
C HIS A 164 -14.00 17.38 5.06
N LEU A 165 -13.49 18.13 4.08
CA LEU A 165 -12.15 18.69 4.09
C LEU A 165 -12.18 20.12 4.63
N ARG A 166 -11.31 20.42 5.60
CA ARG A 166 -11.11 21.78 6.13
C ARG A 166 -9.62 22.01 6.36
N ASN A 167 -9.05 23.02 5.68
CA ASN A 167 -7.64 23.41 5.83
C ASN A 167 -6.64 22.24 5.65
N GLY A 168 -6.92 21.32 4.73
CA GLY A 168 -6.11 20.12 4.50
C GLY A 168 -6.39 18.94 5.43
N GLU A 169 -7.38 19.07 6.33
CA GLU A 169 -7.72 18.06 7.33
C GLU A 169 -9.05 17.40 6.98
N LEU A 170 -9.11 16.07 7.00
CA LEU A 170 -10.38 15.34 6.94
C LEU A 170 -11.01 15.35 8.32
N VAL A 171 -12.23 15.88 8.41
CA VAL A 171 -13.00 15.97 9.65
C VAL A 171 -14.02 14.85 9.71
N ILE A 172 -14.01 14.11 10.82
CA ILE A 172 -14.82 12.91 11.04
C ILE A 172 -16.22 13.29 11.52
N HIS A 173 -17.26 12.76 10.86
CA HIS A 173 -18.66 12.96 11.26
C HIS A 173 -19.25 11.81 12.08
N GLN A 174 -18.70 10.60 11.95
CA GLN A 174 -19.21 9.43 12.65
C GLN A 174 -18.09 8.79 13.46
N ARG A 175 -18.32 8.50 14.74
CA ARG A 175 -17.36 7.74 15.55
C ARG A 175 -17.22 6.32 14.98
N GLY A 176 -15.99 5.80 14.98
CA GLY A 176 -15.74 4.39 14.67
C GLY A 176 -14.28 4.13 14.31
N PHE A 177 -14.02 2.93 13.81
CA PHE A 177 -12.70 2.51 13.33
C PHE A 177 -12.54 2.88 11.85
N TYR A 178 -11.56 3.72 11.56
CA TYR A 178 -11.25 4.16 10.20
C TYR A 178 -9.96 3.52 9.72
N TYR A 179 -9.98 2.93 8.52
CA TYR A 179 -8.74 2.71 7.78
C TYR A 179 -8.34 4.03 7.14
N ILE A 180 -7.19 4.56 7.55
CA ILE A 180 -6.62 5.82 7.06
C ILE A 180 -5.42 5.47 6.19
N TYR A 181 -5.29 6.10 5.03
CA TYR A 181 -4.17 5.87 4.12
C TYR A 181 -3.76 7.14 3.39
N SER A 182 -2.48 7.24 3.02
CA SER A 182 -1.98 8.31 2.15
C SER A 182 -0.83 7.83 1.30
N GLN A 183 -0.77 8.32 0.06
CA GLN A 183 0.42 8.28 -0.77
C GLN A 183 0.97 9.70 -0.95
N THR A 184 2.28 9.84 -0.83
CA THR A 184 3.00 11.07 -1.19
C THR A 184 4.13 10.73 -2.14
N TYR A 185 4.21 11.45 -3.26
CA TYR A 185 5.23 11.22 -4.27
C TYR A 185 6.31 12.29 -4.20
N PHE A 186 7.49 11.90 -3.76
CA PHE A 186 8.67 12.76 -3.77
C PHE A 186 9.37 12.63 -5.11
N ARG A 187 9.42 13.72 -5.88
CA ARG A 187 10.07 13.80 -7.19
C ARG A 187 10.98 15.02 -7.26
N PHE A 188 12.26 14.79 -7.55
CA PHE A 188 13.23 15.87 -7.68
C PHE A 188 14.38 15.50 -8.61
N GLN A 189 15.00 16.52 -9.20
CA GLN A 189 16.28 16.40 -9.90
C GLN A 189 17.40 16.88 -8.96
N GLU A 190 18.52 16.18 -8.94
CA GLU A 190 19.71 16.59 -8.21
C GLU A 190 20.48 17.64 -9.03
N PRO A 191 21.00 18.70 -8.40
CA PRO A 191 21.80 19.69 -9.11
C PRO A 191 23.15 19.10 -9.55
N GLU A 192 23.55 19.40 -10.80
CA GLU A 192 24.81 18.94 -11.40
C GLU A 192 26.04 19.50 -10.66
N GLU A 193 25.99 20.75 -10.19
CA GLU A 193 27.12 21.43 -9.53
C GLU A 193 26.90 21.65 -8.03
N ILE A 194 27.88 21.24 -7.22
CA ILE A 194 28.00 21.67 -5.82
C ILE A 194 28.85 22.94 -5.82
N PRO A 195 28.37 24.08 -5.31
CA PRO A 195 29.25 25.23 -5.09
C PRO A 195 30.44 24.79 -4.24
N THR A 196 31.64 24.91 -4.79
CA THR A 196 32.89 24.51 -4.15
C THR A 196 32.97 25.06 -2.72
N GLY A 197 33.08 24.17 -1.73
CA GLY A 197 33.33 24.55 -0.33
C GLY A 197 32.27 24.12 0.69
N GLN A 198 31.13 23.54 0.30
CA GLN A 198 30.18 22.96 1.25
C GLN A 198 30.02 21.46 1.02
N ASN A 199 30.56 20.65 1.94
CA ASN A 199 30.24 19.23 2.13
C ASN A 199 28.76 19.07 2.58
N ARG A 200 27.79 19.51 1.78
CA ARG A 200 26.38 19.22 2.03
C ARG A 200 26.16 17.75 1.69
N LYS A 201 25.87 16.93 2.70
CA LYS A 201 25.33 15.58 2.50
C LYS A 201 24.08 15.72 1.62
N ARG A 202 24.12 15.20 0.38
CA ARG A 202 22.99 15.20 -0.57
C ARG A 202 21.79 14.37 -0.08
N ASN A 203 21.99 13.58 0.97
CA ASN A 203 21.00 12.68 1.54
C ASN A 203 19.76 13.44 2.03
N LYS A 204 18.64 13.24 1.35
CA LYS A 204 17.33 13.76 1.72
C LYS A 204 16.59 12.69 2.52
N GLN A 205 16.05 13.08 3.66
CA GLN A 205 15.10 12.25 4.40
C GLN A 205 13.70 12.62 3.93
N MET A 206 12.97 11.64 3.40
CA MET A 206 11.60 11.79 2.94
C MET A 206 10.72 11.04 3.91
N VAL A 207 9.94 11.78 4.70
CA VAL A 207 9.11 11.24 5.75
C VAL A 207 7.69 11.76 5.56
N GLN A 208 6.75 10.83 5.54
CA GLN A 208 5.31 11.09 5.54
C GLN A 208 4.77 10.77 6.93
N TYR A 209 4.04 11.71 7.50
CA TYR A 209 3.39 11.59 8.81
C TYR A 209 1.88 11.72 8.64
N ILE A 210 1.13 10.91 9.39
CA ILE A 210 -0.32 11.03 9.51
C ILE A 210 -0.64 11.36 10.96
N TYR A 211 -1.30 12.49 11.18
CA TYR A 211 -1.62 13.03 12.50
C TYR A 211 -3.13 13.07 12.73
N LYS A 212 -3.49 13.15 14.02
CA LYS A 212 -4.84 13.39 14.51
C LYS A 212 -4.88 14.55 15.48
N HIS A 213 -5.80 15.50 15.27
CA HIS A 213 -6.31 16.38 16.31
C HIS A 213 -7.58 15.80 16.91
N THR A 214 -7.65 15.84 18.23
CA THR A 214 -8.83 15.46 19.02
C THR A 214 -9.06 16.52 20.10
N SER A 215 -9.75 16.22 21.19
CA SER A 215 -9.90 17.10 22.35
C SER A 215 -8.58 17.42 23.10
N TYR A 216 -7.45 16.90 22.62
CA TYR A 216 -6.12 17.16 23.18
C TYR A 216 -5.45 18.34 22.45
N PRO A 217 -4.72 19.23 23.16
CA PRO A 217 -4.16 20.44 22.56
C PRO A 217 -3.17 20.19 21.41
N ASP A 218 -2.34 19.14 21.54
CA ASP A 218 -1.29 18.84 20.55
C ASP A 218 -1.75 17.80 19.52
N PRO A 219 -1.26 17.89 18.27
CA PRO A 219 -1.50 16.84 17.29
C PRO A 219 -0.83 15.52 17.70
N ILE A 220 -1.58 14.41 17.60
CA ILE A 220 -1.14 13.07 17.96
C ILE A 220 -0.69 12.35 16.68
N LEU A 221 0.57 11.90 16.63
CA LEU A 221 1.09 11.12 15.51
C LEU A 221 0.45 9.73 15.50
N LEU A 222 -0.22 9.36 14.40
CA LEU A 222 -0.79 8.03 14.20
C LEU A 222 0.20 7.09 13.51
N MET A 223 0.80 7.55 12.41
CA MET A 223 1.70 6.75 11.58
C MET A 223 2.81 7.60 10.98
N LYS A 224 3.98 6.98 10.77
CA LYS A 224 5.08 7.57 9.97
C LYS A 224 5.70 6.52 9.05
N SER A 225 6.07 6.93 7.85
CA SER A 225 6.83 6.13 6.90
C SER A 225 7.95 6.98 6.32
N ALA A 226 9.15 6.40 6.20
CA ALA A 226 10.36 7.13 5.87
C ALA A 226 11.18 6.41 4.79
N ARG A 227 11.80 7.21 3.92
CA ARG A 227 12.80 6.80 2.93
C ARG A 227 13.97 7.77 2.96
N ASN A 228 15.14 7.33 2.50
CA ASN A 228 16.28 8.18 2.23
C ASN A 228 16.56 8.20 0.72
N SER A 229 17.07 9.33 0.23
CA SER A 229 17.55 9.40 -1.15
C SER A 229 18.78 8.50 -1.35
N CYS A 230 19.08 8.15 -2.60
CA CYS A 230 20.32 7.46 -2.95
C CYS A 230 21.53 8.29 -2.49
N TRP A 231 22.57 7.60 -1.99
CA TRP A 231 23.77 8.22 -1.45
C TRP A 231 24.84 8.41 -2.54
N SER A 232 24.62 7.84 -3.73
CA SER A 232 25.52 7.97 -4.87
C SER A 232 25.60 9.41 -5.34
N LYS A 233 26.82 9.86 -5.66
CA LYS A 233 27.06 11.17 -6.28
C LYS A 233 26.56 11.22 -7.72
N ASP A 234 26.43 10.06 -8.35
CA ASP A 234 25.96 9.90 -9.73
C ASP A 234 24.42 9.84 -9.82
N SER A 235 23.71 10.04 -8.70
CA SER A 235 22.26 10.12 -8.70
C SER A 235 21.82 11.45 -9.32
N GLU A 236 21.23 11.41 -10.51
CA GLU A 236 20.75 12.59 -11.23
C GLU A 236 19.36 13.05 -10.77
N TYR A 237 18.52 12.14 -10.30
CA TYR A 237 17.16 12.42 -9.84
C TYR A 237 16.71 11.40 -8.77
N GLY A 238 15.57 11.67 -8.15
CA GLY A 238 14.96 10.80 -7.16
C GLY A 238 13.45 10.72 -7.32
N LEU A 239 12.92 9.50 -7.41
CA LEU A 239 11.49 9.19 -7.50
C LEU A 239 11.13 8.26 -6.33
N TYR A 240 10.33 8.74 -5.38
CA TYR A 240 9.99 7.98 -4.18
C TYR A 240 8.51 8.16 -3.82
N SER A 241 7.70 7.14 -4.14
CA SER A 241 6.33 7.05 -3.64
C SER A 241 6.32 6.42 -2.25
N ILE A 242 5.76 7.13 -1.28
CA ILE A 242 5.57 6.65 0.09
C ILE A 242 4.08 6.45 0.32
N TYR A 243 3.66 5.19 0.38
CA TYR A 243 2.32 4.78 0.80
C TYR A 243 2.37 4.21 2.22
N GLN A 244 1.40 4.57 3.05
CA GLN A 244 1.13 3.91 4.32
C GLN A 244 -0.36 3.95 4.65
N GLY A 245 -0.82 2.99 5.47
CA GLY A 245 -2.17 3.02 6.00
C GLY A 245 -2.36 2.09 7.21
N GLY A 246 -3.39 2.36 8.00
CA GLY A 246 -3.66 1.66 9.26
C GLY A 246 -5.03 2.01 9.85
N ILE A 247 -5.46 1.22 10.82
CA ILE A 247 -6.79 1.34 11.45
C ILE A 247 -6.68 2.09 12.78
N PHE A 248 -7.51 3.11 12.96
CA PHE A 248 -7.56 3.91 14.19
C PHE A 248 -8.99 4.22 14.59
N GLU A 249 -9.26 4.20 15.89
CA GLU A 249 -10.52 4.72 16.42
C GLU A 249 -10.50 6.26 16.39
N LEU A 250 -11.51 6.83 15.75
CA LEU A 250 -11.73 8.27 15.65
C LEU A 250 -13.08 8.63 16.25
N LYS A 251 -13.11 9.75 16.99
CA LYS A 251 -14.33 10.33 17.52
C LYS A 251 -14.93 11.29 16.51
N GLU A 252 -16.21 11.60 16.68
CA GLU A 252 -16.83 12.71 15.96
C GLU A 252 -16.04 14.00 16.21
N ASN A 253 -15.83 14.79 15.16
CA ASN A 253 -15.01 16.00 15.13
C ASN A 253 -13.50 15.80 15.32
N ASP A 254 -13.00 14.57 15.41
CA ASP A 254 -11.58 14.33 15.21
C ASP A 254 -11.17 14.78 13.80
N ARG A 255 -9.94 15.28 13.66
CA ARG A 255 -9.41 15.81 12.40
C ARG A 255 -8.12 15.10 12.09
N ILE A 256 -8.01 14.53 10.90
CA ILE A 256 -6.79 13.82 10.46
C ILE A 256 -6.14 14.55 9.29
N PHE A 257 -4.81 14.58 9.27
CA PHE A 257 -4.06 15.30 8.25
C PHE A 257 -2.71 14.65 7.97
N VAL A 258 -2.17 14.98 6.80
CA VAL A 258 -0.85 14.52 6.34
C VAL A 258 0.16 15.65 6.49
N SER A 259 1.33 15.32 7.01
CA SER A 259 2.49 16.21 7.06
C SER A 259 3.70 15.53 6.44
N VAL A 260 4.59 16.29 5.82
CA VAL A 260 5.78 15.75 5.13
C VAL A 260 7.04 16.55 5.43
N SER A 261 8.18 15.88 5.48
CA SER A 261 9.47 16.55 5.31
C SER A 261 9.63 17.03 3.87
N ASN A 262 10.48 18.03 3.59
CA ASN A 262 10.85 18.41 2.22
C ASN A 262 9.64 18.60 1.28
N GLU A 263 8.62 19.34 1.72
CA GLU A 263 7.35 19.53 0.98
C GLU A 263 7.53 20.03 -0.46
N GLN A 264 8.60 20.79 -0.71
CA GLN A 264 8.93 21.35 -2.02
C GLN A 264 9.24 20.28 -3.07
N LEU A 265 9.51 19.05 -2.64
CA LEU A 265 9.82 17.91 -3.51
C LEU A 265 8.58 17.05 -3.78
N ILE A 266 7.41 17.41 -3.22
CA ILE A 266 6.18 16.65 -3.43
C ILE A 266 5.59 17.02 -4.79
N ASP A 267 5.34 15.99 -5.59
CA ASP A 267 4.51 16.08 -6.77
C ASP A 267 3.03 15.93 -6.37
N MET A 268 2.23 16.95 -6.68
CA MET A 268 0.81 17.06 -6.34
C MET A 268 -0.12 16.71 -7.51
N ASP A 269 0.37 15.99 -8.52
CA ASP A 269 -0.50 15.37 -9.51
C ASP A 269 -1.49 14.39 -8.84
N GLN A 270 -2.71 14.28 -9.39
CA GLN A 270 -3.85 13.66 -8.71
C GLN A 270 -3.64 12.16 -8.45
N GLU A 271 -2.93 11.50 -9.35
CA GLU A 271 -2.64 10.06 -9.32
C GLU A 271 -1.40 9.74 -8.46
N ALA A 272 -0.56 10.75 -8.22
CA ALA A 272 0.72 10.61 -7.55
C ALA A 272 0.60 10.73 -6.02
N SER A 273 -0.10 11.79 -5.57
CA SER A 273 -0.26 12.10 -4.14
C SER A 273 -1.72 12.21 -3.77
N PHE A 274 -2.13 11.46 -2.75
CA PHE A 274 -3.51 11.38 -2.29
C PHE A 274 -3.63 11.00 -0.81
N PHE A 275 -4.79 11.28 -0.24
CA PHE A 275 -5.12 11.01 1.16
C PHE A 275 -6.56 10.51 1.25
N GLY A 276 -6.83 9.52 2.10
CA GLY A 276 -8.18 9.00 2.25
C GLY A 276 -8.40 8.25 3.54
N ALA A 277 -9.68 8.03 3.83
CA ALA A 277 -10.13 7.23 4.96
C ALA A 277 -11.50 6.62 4.68
N PHE A 278 -11.80 5.46 5.25
CA PHE A 278 -13.14 4.88 5.24
C PHE A 278 -13.44 4.16 6.55
N LEU A 279 -14.70 4.16 6.95
CA LEU A 279 -15.20 3.48 8.15
C LEU A 279 -15.24 1.97 7.94
N ILE A 280 -14.70 1.21 8.90
CA ILE A 280 -14.74 -0.26 8.91
C ILE A 280 -15.83 -0.78 9.85
N GLY A 281 -16.09 -0.09 10.96
CA GLY A 281 -17.06 -0.48 11.98
C GLY A 281 -17.19 0.53 13.09
#